data_AF-A0A0Z8HTI3-F1
#
_entry.id   AF-A0A0Z8HTI3-F1
#
_cell.length_a   1.000
_cell.length_b   1.000
_cell.length_c   1.000
_cell.angle_alpha   90.00
_cell.angle_beta   90.00
_cell.angle_gamma   90.00
#
_symmetry.space_group_name_H-M   'P 1'
#
loop_
_entity.id
_entity.type
_entity.pdbx_description
1 polymer ?
#
loop_
_entity_poly.entity_id
_entity_poly.type
_entity_poly.pdbx_seq_one_letter_code
_entity_poly.pdbx_strand_id
1 'polypeptide(L)'
;MIISDWIAVIALIVSIASIFTSFVIENKRLKRESDAKFFQDIYFGYMKVQIPIAESNISFDSSSNKLNGIKGIQKVLIALRKKSSPYRFLDKNFYDKFIKVLENVEDFYIDSLNKVQDSYRYENFQNESRNKISELYSILNKKFTNKKF
;
A
#
# COMPACT_ATOMS: atom_id res chain seq x y z
N MET A 1 21.47 -58.10 -8.59
CA MET A 1 21.14 -56.66 -8.72
C MET A 1 22.43 -55.88 -8.64
N ILE A 2 22.78 -55.19 -9.71
CA ILE A 2 24.06 -54.49 -9.86
C ILE A 2 23.91 -53.12 -9.19
N ILE A 3 25.01 -52.52 -8.71
CA ILE A 3 25.02 -51.18 -8.11
C ILE A 3 24.34 -50.13 -9.02
N SER A 4 24.40 -50.30 -10.34
CA SER A 4 23.70 -49.48 -11.34
C SER A 4 22.18 -49.47 -11.18
N ASP A 5 21.58 -50.60 -10.80
CA ASP A 5 20.12 -50.74 -10.69
C ASP A 5 19.62 -49.92 -9.49
N TRP A 6 20.37 -49.92 -8.38
CA TRP A 6 20.08 -49.09 -7.21
C TRP A 6 20.21 -47.60 -7.51
N ILE A 7 21.22 -47.20 -8.29
CA ILE A 7 21.41 -45.80 -8.71
C ILE A 7 20.22 -45.35 -9.55
N ALA A 8 19.75 -46.19 -10.48
CA ALA A 8 18.59 -45.87 -11.31
C ALA A 8 17.30 -45.70 -10.48
N VAL A 9 17.07 -46.57 -9.50
CA VAL A 9 15.92 -46.47 -8.59
C VAL A 9 15.98 -45.19 -7.75
N ILE A 10 17.15 -44.85 -7.20
CA ILE A 10 17.33 -43.62 -6.42
C ILE A 10 17.12 -42.38 -7.31
N ALA A 11 17.68 -42.38 -8.52
CA ALA A 11 17.51 -41.29 -9.48
C ALA A 11 16.03 -41.07 -9.85
N LEU A 12 15.26 -42.15 -10.01
CA LEU A 12 13.83 -42.09 -10.28
C LEU A 12 13.06 -41.46 -9.11
N ILE A 13 13.36 -41.85 -7.87
CA ILE A 13 12.74 -41.27 -6.67
C ILE A 13 13.05 -39.77 -6.54
N VAL A 14 14.32 -39.39 -6.74
CA VAL A 14 14.76 -37.98 -6.68
C VAL A 14 14.08 -37.15 -7.77
N SER A 15 13.95 -37.69 -8.99
CA SER A 15 13.25 -37.02 -10.09
C SER A 15 11.79 -36.74 -9.75
N ILE A 16 11.07 -37.74 -9.25
CA ILE A 16 9.66 -37.59 -8.85
C ILE A 16 9.54 -36.56 -7.71
N ALA A 17 10.38 -36.65 -6.68
CA ALA A 17 10.38 -35.68 -5.57
C ALA A 17 10.70 -34.25 -6.04
N SER A 18 11.61 -34.08 -7.00
CA SER A 18 11.94 -32.78 -7.59
C SER A 18 10.77 -32.16 -8.32
N ILE A 19 9.95 -32.96 -9.02
CA ILE A 19 8.76 -32.45 -9.73
C ILE A 19 7.71 -31.95 -8.73
N PHE A 20 7.42 -32.73 -7.68
CA PHE A 20 6.46 -32.33 -6.65
C PHE A 20 6.90 -31.06 -5.91
N THR A 21 8.16 -30.99 -5.51
CA THR A 21 8.70 -29.81 -4.82
C THR A 21 8.68 -28.57 -5.70
N SER A 22 9.10 -28.68 -6.97
CA SER A 22 9.02 -27.59 -7.94
C SER A 22 7.59 -27.09 -8.14
N PHE A 23 6.61 -27.99 -8.29
CA PHE A 23 5.20 -27.62 -8.48
C PHE A 23 4.63 -26.86 -7.27
N VAL A 24 4.96 -27.28 -6.05
CA VAL A 24 4.52 -26.59 -4.82
C VAL A 24 5.16 -25.21 -4.69
N ILE A 25 6.46 -25.10 -5.01
CA ILE A 25 7.20 -23.83 -4.96
C ILE A 25 6.66 -22.87 -6.02
N GLU A 26 6.42 -23.34 -7.24
CA GLU A 26 5.94 -22.54 -8.35
C GLU A 26 4.53 -22.00 -8.09
N ASN A 27 3.60 -22.83 -7.61
CA ASN A 27 2.26 -22.37 -7.24
C ASN A 27 2.28 -21.30 -6.14
N LYS A 28 3.15 -21.48 -5.14
CA LYS A 28 3.37 -20.45 -4.10
C LYS A 28 3.93 -19.17 -4.70
N ARG A 29 4.86 -19.27 -5.65
CA ARG A 29 5.45 -18.12 -6.36
C ARG A 29 4.42 -17.38 -7.19
N LEU A 30 3.63 -18.08 -8.01
CA LEU A 30 2.56 -17.50 -8.84
C LEU A 30 1.51 -16.78 -7.99
N LYS A 31 1.08 -17.40 -6.87
CA LYS A 31 0.17 -16.75 -5.92
C LYS A 31 0.76 -15.46 -5.35
N ARG A 32 2.04 -15.47 -4.96
CA ARG A 32 2.75 -14.29 -4.45
C ARG A 32 2.87 -13.19 -5.51
N GLU A 33 3.18 -13.56 -6.76
CA GLU A 33 3.27 -12.63 -7.89
C GLU A 33 1.92 -11.99 -8.20
N SER A 34 0.84 -12.78 -8.25
CA SER A 34 -0.53 -12.28 -8.44
C SER A 34 -0.92 -11.30 -7.33
N ASP A 35 -0.65 -11.66 -6.07
CA ASP A 35 -0.88 -10.84 -4.90
C ASP A 35 -0.10 -9.51 -4.91
N ALA A 36 1.15 -9.55 -5.38
CA ALA A 36 2.01 -8.39 -5.51
C ALA A 36 1.53 -7.48 -6.64
N LYS A 37 1.13 -8.04 -7.78
CA LYS A 37 0.55 -7.30 -8.90
C LYS A 37 -0.74 -6.60 -8.49
N PHE A 38 -1.65 -7.30 -7.83
CA PHE A 38 -2.89 -6.73 -7.30
C PHE A 38 -2.63 -5.55 -6.36
N PHE A 39 -1.62 -5.68 -5.49
CA PHE A 39 -1.18 -4.59 -4.62
C PHE A 39 -0.64 -3.40 -5.42
N GLN A 40 0.24 -3.65 -6.39
CA GLN A 40 0.84 -2.60 -7.22
C GLN A 40 -0.23 -1.81 -8.00
N ASP A 41 -1.17 -2.53 -8.62
CA ASP A 41 -2.24 -1.96 -9.44
C ASP A 41 -3.15 -1.03 -8.63
N ILE A 42 -3.36 -1.33 -7.35
CA ILE A 42 -4.17 -0.48 -6.46
C ILE A 42 -3.36 0.70 -5.93
N TYR A 43 -2.15 0.47 -5.41
CA TYR A 43 -1.50 1.45 -4.52
C TYR A 43 -0.43 2.33 -5.18
N PHE A 44 0.33 1.82 -6.15
CA PHE A 44 1.49 2.54 -6.67
C PHE A 44 1.12 3.83 -7.39
N GLY A 45 0.03 3.83 -8.15
CA GLY A 45 -0.48 5.03 -8.80
C GLY A 45 -0.89 6.11 -7.81
N TYR A 46 -1.45 5.74 -6.67
CA TYR A 46 -1.81 6.69 -5.61
C TYR A 46 -0.57 7.27 -4.94
N MET A 47 0.37 6.43 -4.55
CA MET A 47 1.57 6.83 -3.83
C MET A 47 2.50 7.73 -4.66
N LYS A 48 2.66 7.41 -5.95
CA LYS A 48 3.63 8.11 -6.81
C LYS A 48 3.06 9.34 -7.51
N VAL A 49 1.74 9.37 -7.73
CA VAL A 49 1.13 10.37 -8.62
C VAL A 49 -0.03 11.07 -7.95
N GLN A 50 -1.11 10.35 -7.59
CA GLN A 50 -2.36 11.01 -7.21
C GLN A 50 -2.26 11.78 -5.89
N ILE A 51 -1.65 11.19 -4.86
CA ILE A 51 -1.47 11.86 -3.56
C ILE A 51 -0.50 13.05 -3.69
N PRO A 52 0.72 12.88 -4.25
CA PRO A 52 1.64 14.01 -4.40
C PRO A 52 1.08 15.20 -5.19
N ILE A 53 0.37 14.94 -6.30
CA ILE A 53 -0.27 15.99 -7.10
C ILE A 53 -1.37 16.69 -6.29
N ALA A 54 -2.17 15.92 -5.54
CA ALA A 54 -3.22 16.52 -4.73
C ALA A 54 -2.67 17.34 -3.56
N GLU A 55 -1.57 16.91 -2.93
CA GLU A 55 -0.86 17.68 -1.90
C GLU A 55 -0.24 18.96 -2.45
N SER A 56 0.37 18.93 -3.64
CA SER A 56 0.98 20.12 -4.25
C SER A 56 -0.03 21.20 -4.61
N ASN A 57 -1.30 20.84 -4.76
CA ASN A 57 -2.39 21.77 -5.03
C ASN A 57 -2.96 22.44 -3.77
N ILE A 58 -2.48 22.06 -2.58
CA ILE A 58 -2.90 22.68 -1.32
C ILE A 58 -2.12 23.98 -1.17
N SER A 59 -2.85 25.07 -0.98
CA SER A 59 -2.26 26.40 -0.81
C SER A 59 -3.01 27.19 0.25
N PHE A 60 -2.30 28.11 0.90
CA PHE A 60 -2.91 29.08 1.80
C PHE A 60 -3.15 30.39 1.05
N ASP A 61 -4.38 30.89 1.12
CA ASP A 61 -4.76 32.19 0.59
C ASP A 61 -4.71 33.23 1.72
N SER A 62 -3.67 34.07 1.69
CA SER A 62 -3.45 35.13 2.68
C SER A 62 -4.50 36.25 2.63
N SER A 63 -5.28 36.38 1.55
CA SER A 63 -6.35 37.37 1.47
C SER A 63 -7.62 36.91 2.19
N SER A 64 -7.92 35.61 2.13
CA SER A 64 -9.09 35.03 2.81
C SER A 64 -8.74 34.31 4.12
N ASN A 65 -7.46 34.17 4.44
CA ASN A 65 -6.91 33.38 5.55
C ASN A 65 -7.43 31.94 5.58
N LYS A 66 -7.50 31.31 4.40
CA LYS A 66 -8.09 29.98 4.22
C LYS A 66 -7.20 29.04 3.43
N LEU A 67 -7.35 27.76 3.72
CA LEU A 67 -6.79 26.68 2.91
C LEU A 67 -7.63 26.40 1.66
N ASN A 68 -6.95 26.34 0.53
CA ASN A 68 -7.48 25.89 -0.75
C ASN A 68 -6.90 24.51 -1.11
N GLY A 69 -7.53 23.78 -2.04
CA GLY A 69 -7.00 22.49 -2.54
C GLY A 69 -7.33 21.26 -1.70
N ILE A 70 -7.79 21.40 -0.45
CA ILE A 70 -8.12 20.28 0.46
C ILE A 70 -9.14 19.29 -0.13
N LYS A 71 -10.15 19.79 -0.86
CA LYS A 71 -11.14 18.93 -1.53
C LYS A 71 -10.49 17.97 -2.55
N GLY A 72 -9.36 18.35 -3.13
CA GLY A 72 -8.61 17.52 -4.07
C GLY A 72 -8.02 16.29 -3.38
N ILE A 73 -7.25 16.49 -2.31
CA ILE A 73 -6.65 15.39 -1.57
C ILE A 73 -7.72 14.49 -0.92
N GLN A 74 -8.79 15.08 -0.38
CA GLN A 74 -9.90 14.31 0.19
C GLN A 74 -10.52 13.34 -0.84
N LYS A 75 -10.74 13.79 -2.08
CA LYS A 75 -11.26 12.92 -3.14
C LYS A 75 -10.32 11.76 -3.46
N VAL A 76 -9.01 12.02 -3.49
CA VAL A 76 -7.99 10.99 -3.74
C VAL A 76 -7.99 9.95 -2.62
N LEU A 77 -8.01 10.37 -1.35
CA LEU A 77 -8.03 9.46 -0.20
C LEU A 77 -9.31 8.62 -0.15
N ILE A 78 -10.48 9.23 -0.40
CA ILE A 78 -11.76 8.50 -0.48
C ILE A 78 -11.74 7.46 -1.61
N ALA A 79 -11.18 7.82 -2.77
CA ALA A 79 -11.04 6.88 -3.88
C ALA A 79 -10.11 5.72 -3.52
N LEU A 80 -8.99 5.99 -2.85
CA LEU A 80 -8.06 4.98 -2.34
C LEU A 80 -8.73 4.02 -1.34
N ARG A 81 -9.55 4.54 -0.43
CA ARG A 81 -10.35 3.73 0.51
C ARG A 81 -11.24 2.75 -0.25
N LYS A 82 -12.00 3.25 -1.23
CA LYS A 82 -12.90 2.43 -2.06
C LYS A 82 -12.14 1.35 -2.83
N LYS A 83 -11.02 1.71 -3.46
CA LYS A 83 -10.15 0.76 -4.19
C LYS A 83 -9.51 -0.29 -3.29
N SER A 84 -9.38 -0.01 -2.00
CA SER A 84 -8.86 -0.95 -1.00
C SER A 84 -9.89 -1.95 -0.48
N SER A 85 -11.19 -1.77 -0.77
CA SER A 85 -12.27 -2.64 -0.28
C SER A 85 -12.10 -4.13 -0.55
N PRO A 86 -11.49 -4.60 -1.67
CA PRO A 86 -11.29 -6.04 -1.87
C PRO A 86 -10.39 -6.69 -0.79
N TYR A 87 -9.47 -5.92 -0.19
CA TYR A 87 -8.61 -6.42 0.87
C TYR A 87 -9.38 -6.78 2.15
N ARG A 88 -10.62 -6.31 2.31
CA ARG A 88 -11.51 -6.76 3.39
C ARG A 88 -11.68 -8.29 3.39
N PHE A 89 -11.64 -8.91 2.22
CA PHE A 89 -11.80 -10.35 2.04
C PHE A 89 -10.47 -11.08 1.87
N LEU A 90 -9.46 -10.44 1.28
CA LEU A 90 -8.16 -11.05 1.00
C LEU A 90 -7.21 -11.01 2.20
N ASP A 91 -7.23 -9.92 2.96
CA ASP A 91 -6.42 -9.74 4.17
C ASP A 91 -7.06 -8.68 5.08
N LYS A 92 -8.02 -9.13 5.88
CA LYS A 92 -8.77 -8.28 6.81
C LYS A 92 -7.86 -7.53 7.80
N ASN A 93 -6.79 -8.16 8.27
CA ASN A 93 -5.87 -7.55 9.24
C ASN A 93 -5.11 -6.37 8.64
N PHE A 94 -4.66 -6.50 7.40
CA PHE A 94 -4.08 -5.38 6.66
C PHE A 94 -5.14 -4.31 6.38
N TYR A 95 -6.30 -4.71 5.88
CA TYR A 95 -7.39 -3.80 5.53
C TYR A 95 -7.80 -2.92 6.72
N ASP A 96 -8.12 -3.52 7.86
CA ASP A 96 -8.58 -2.79 9.05
C ASP A 96 -7.52 -1.77 9.53
N LYS A 97 -6.25 -2.16 9.52
CA LYS A 97 -5.14 -1.26 9.89
C LYS A 97 -4.98 -0.12 8.90
N PHE A 98 -5.02 -0.42 7.61
CA PHE A 98 -4.81 0.56 6.55
C PHE A 98 -5.96 1.57 6.50
N ILE A 99 -7.21 1.10 6.58
CA ILE A 99 -8.39 1.98 6.57
C ILE A 99 -8.40 2.90 7.78
N LYS A 100 -8.08 2.40 8.98
CA LYS A 100 -8.01 3.24 10.17
C LYS A 100 -7.03 4.40 10.02
N VAL A 101 -5.84 4.14 9.46
CA VAL A 101 -4.87 5.22 9.22
C VAL A 101 -5.36 6.14 8.11
N LEU A 102 -5.92 5.61 7.02
CA LEU A 102 -6.44 6.42 5.94
C LEU A 102 -7.56 7.37 6.41
N GLU A 103 -8.47 6.90 7.27
CA GLU A 103 -9.52 7.72 7.89
C GLU A 103 -8.94 8.82 8.77
N ASN A 104 -7.93 8.50 9.61
CA ASN A 104 -7.23 9.53 10.39
C ASN A 104 -6.57 10.61 9.50
N VAL A 105 -6.08 10.24 8.32
CA VAL A 105 -5.53 11.20 7.35
C VAL A 105 -6.65 12.03 6.72
N GLU A 106 -7.77 11.41 6.32
CA GLU A 106 -8.95 12.12 5.81
C GLU A 106 -9.45 13.17 6.81
N ASP A 107 -9.63 12.77 8.07
CA ASP A 107 -10.09 13.64 9.15
C ASP A 107 -9.14 14.81 9.39
N PHE A 108 -7.82 14.57 9.38
CA PHE A 108 -6.81 15.62 9.50
C PHE A 108 -6.99 16.72 8.45
N TYR A 109 -7.18 16.34 7.18
CA TYR A 109 -7.35 17.33 6.11
C TYR A 109 -8.68 18.09 6.23
N ILE A 110 -9.75 17.43 6.65
CA ILE A 110 -11.06 18.08 6.88
C ILE A 110 -10.96 19.09 8.02
N ASP A 111 -10.37 18.69 9.15
CA ASP A 111 -10.17 19.53 10.32
C ASP A 111 -9.31 20.76 10.04
N SER A 112 -8.30 20.60 9.17
CA SER A 112 -7.36 21.64 8.81
C SER A 112 -8.04 22.85 8.17
N LEU A 113 -9.16 22.66 7.46
CA LEU A 113 -9.94 23.74 6.84
C LEU A 113 -10.34 24.85 7.82
N ASN A 114 -10.62 24.48 9.07
CA ASN A 114 -11.07 25.42 10.09
C ASN A 114 -9.94 25.87 11.03
N LYS A 115 -8.86 25.08 11.12
CA LYS A 115 -7.75 25.30 12.08
C LYS A 115 -6.63 26.18 11.53
N VAL A 116 -6.37 26.13 10.22
CA VAL A 116 -5.28 26.86 9.57
C VAL A 116 -5.78 28.24 9.13
N GLN A 117 -5.39 29.26 9.89
CA GLN A 117 -5.89 30.64 9.73
C GLN A 117 -4.76 31.67 9.51
N ASP A 118 -3.51 31.22 9.54
CA ASP A 118 -2.33 32.07 9.40
C ASP A 118 -1.16 31.27 8.80
N SER A 119 -0.12 31.98 8.35
CA SER A 119 1.05 31.38 7.71
C SER A 119 1.85 30.45 8.63
N TYR A 120 1.90 30.73 9.92
CA TYR A 120 2.62 29.88 10.89
C TYR A 120 1.90 28.54 11.07
N ARG A 121 0.56 28.57 11.19
CA ARG A 121 -0.27 27.37 11.21
C ARG A 121 -0.23 26.61 9.88
N TYR A 122 -0.06 27.32 8.76
CA TYR A 122 0.10 26.69 7.46
C TYR A 122 1.41 25.90 7.37
N GLU A 123 2.52 26.44 7.87
CA GLU A 123 3.79 25.70 7.94
C GLU A 123 3.67 24.45 8.81
N ASN A 124 3.05 24.57 9.99
CA ASN A 124 2.77 23.41 10.86
C ASN A 124 1.90 22.37 10.16
N PHE A 125 0.85 22.81 9.47
CA PHE A 125 0.01 21.94 8.66
C PHE A 125 0.80 21.18 7.59
N GLN A 126 1.73 21.83 6.88
CA GLN A 126 2.56 21.16 5.88
C GLN A 126 3.43 20.05 6.50
N ASN A 127 3.99 20.30 7.68
CA ASN A 127 4.79 19.31 8.40
C ASN A 127 3.93 18.14 8.89
N GLU A 128 2.75 18.41 9.46
CA GLU A 128 1.81 17.36 9.88
C GLU A 128 1.27 16.55 8.70
N SER A 129 0.92 17.21 7.59
CA SER A 129 0.49 16.59 6.34
C SER A 129 1.52 15.57 5.84
N ARG A 130 2.81 15.95 5.77
CA ARG A 130 3.91 15.04 5.41
C ARG A 130 4.01 13.85 6.35
N ASN A 131 3.87 14.06 7.66
CA ASN A 131 3.92 12.99 8.64
C ASN A 131 2.76 12.01 8.48
N LYS A 132 1.54 12.52 8.26
CA LYS A 132 0.34 11.70 8.02
C LYS A 132 0.43 10.86 6.75
N ILE A 133 0.91 11.44 5.65
CA ILE A 133 1.13 10.69 4.40
C ILE A 133 2.27 9.67 4.55
N SER A 134 3.34 10.01 5.28
CA SER A 134 4.42 9.07 5.57
C SER A 134 3.93 7.86 6.38
N GLU A 135 3.07 8.09 7.39
CA GLU A 135 2.43 7.02 8.16
C GLU A 135 1.61 6.08 7.24
N LEU A 136 0.80 6.66 6.37
CA LEU A 136 0.02 5.91 5.37
C LEU A 136 0.93 5.06 4.47
N TYR A 137 2.01 5.64 3.95
CA TYR A 137 2.96 4.94 3.09
C TYR A 137 3.73 3.86 3.84
N SER A 138 3.99 4.05 5.13
CA SER A 138 4.66 3.05 5.96
C SER A 138 3.87 1.74 6.04
N ILE A 139 2.55 1.80 6.12
CA ILE A 139 1.68 0.62 6.17
C ILE A 139 1.69 -0.10 4.82
N LEU A 140 1.59 0.65 3.73
CA LEU A 140 1.67 0.10 2.37
C LEU A 140 3.03 -0.56 2.11
N ASN A 141 4.11 0.11 2.47
CA ASN A 141 5.46 -0.43 2.32
C ASN A 141 5.67 -1.67 3.20
N LYS A 142 5.22 -1.67 4.46
CA LYS A 142 5.28 -2.87 5.31
C LYS A 142 4.53 -4.06 4.70
N LYS A 143 3.35 -3.83 4.12
CA LYS A 143 2.58 -4.88 3.44
C LYS A 143 3.33 -5.43 2.22
N PHE A 144 3.97 -4.56 1.45
CA PHE A 144 4.76 -4.97 0.28
C PHE A 144 6.05 -5.71 0.68
N THR A 145 6.77 -5.21 1.69
CA THR A 145 8.05 -5.78 2.15
C THR A 145 7.88 -7.07 2.94
N ASN A 146 6.81 -7.22 3.74
CA ASN A 146 6.49 -8.49 4.41
C ASN A 146 6.14 -9.64 3.42
N LYS A 147 5.99 -9.33 2.13
CA LYS A 147 5.87 -10.33 1.06
C LYS A 147 7.18 -10.61 0.32
N LYS A 148 8.28 -9.93 0.67
CA LYS A 148 9.60 -10.14 0.08
C LYS A 148 10.46 -11.09 0.93
N PHE A 149 10.96 -12.12 0.25
CA PHE A 149 11.95 -13.12 0.65
C PHE A 149 11.43 -14.25 1.55
#